data_AF-A0A349DEM5-F1
#
_entry.id   AF-A0A349DEM5-F1
#
_cell.length_a   1.000
_cell.length_b   1.000
_cell.length_c   1.000
_cell.angle_alpha   90.00
_cell.angle_beta   90.00
_cell.angle_gamma   90.00
#
_symmetry.space_group_name_H-M   'P 1'
#
loop_
_entity.id
_entity.type
_entity.pdbx_description
1 polymer ?
#
loop_
_entity_poly.entity_id
_entity_poly.type
_entity_poly.pdbx_seq_one_letter_code
_entity_poly.pdbx_strand_id
1 'polypeptide(L)'
;MILRKRNKPFEYDGKTYYIGEEIVALNNSEYSGLFGRIVEIRDGADKETDNKTPDIYCEFDPPLFPKDIEELEKKFSDLYKAPKKLDDITLDSVIMAPDMIKSLTEKTDGRKITIYSLEEDWAYDDDYGHTTEIFFDYMLAKKRLCEKIKNEKEDGSVERWIDDDELIEDYGNDYYEAYLDGYYSSSHYLVDITSHSVSVNDSVVSDFANAYINNSRVEDFVSQIEQWDEVEKMTDKQYNAMITDKDLPDRIRIALSKNDAYWEAYWQSISELAFRMVEEYSKKQFSEENKNNAIS
;
A
#
# COMPACT_ATOMS: atom_id res chain seq x y z
N MET A 1 -0.47 18.62 29.91
CA MET A 1 -1.30 17.40 30.11
C MET A 1 -0.42 16.20 29.94
N ILE A 2 -0.55 15.22 30.84
CA ILE A 2 0.12 13.92 30.73
C ILE A 2 -0.93 12.85 30.39
N LEU A 3 -0.68 12.06 29.34
CA LEU A 3 -1.50 10.93 28.94
C LEU A 3 -0.75 9.61 29.14
N ARG A 4 -1.30 8.72 29.96
CA ARG A 4 -0.75 7.39 30.29
C ARG A 4 -1.74 6.23 30.20
N LYS A 5 -3.01 6.51 29.84
CA LYS A 5 -4.06 5.48 29.79
C LYS A 5 -4.22 4.96 28.37
N ARG A 6 -4.17 3.64 28.20
CA ARG A 6 -4.51 2.96 26.95
C ARG A 6 -5.93 3.37 26.51
N ASN A 7 -6.12 3.54 25.20
CA ASN A 7 -7.40 3.90 24.53
C ASN A 7 -7.89 5.36 24.67
N LYS A 8 -7.14 6.28 25.28
CA LYS A 8 -7.48 7.71 25.17
C LYS A 8 -6.79 8.29 23.93
N PRO A 9 -7.53 8.76 22.91
CA PRO A 9 -6.93 9.39 21.74
C PRO A 9 -6.28 10.72 22.12
N PHE A 10 -5.15 11.01 21.49
CA PHE A 10 -4.49 12.31 21.51
C PHE A 10 -4.40 12.85 20.09
N GLU A 11 -5.03 13.99 19.83
CA GLU A 11 -5.01 14.61 18.51
C GLU A 11 -3.97 15.73 18.44
N TYR A 12 -3.11 15.68 17.41
CA TYR A 12 -2.16 16.73 17.12
C TYR A 12 -1.96 16.82 15.60
N ASP A 13 -2.12 18.02 15.04
CA ASP A 13 -1.90 18.30 13.62
C ASP A 13 -2.63 17.33 12.66
N GLY A 14 -3.90 17.04 12.97
CA GLY A 14 -4.72 16.11 12.18
C GLY A 14 -4.36 14.63 12.32
N LYS A 15 -3.37 14.28 13.16
CA LYS A 15 -3.02 12.89 13.50
C LYS A 15 -3.56 12.53 14.88
N THR A 16 -3.97 11.28 15.04
CA THR A 16 -4.42 10.73 16.33
C THR A 16 -3.42 9.69 16.82
N TYR A 17 -2.98 9.84 18.06
CA TYR A 17 -2.03 8.95 18.74
C TYR A 17 -2.69 8.23 19.92
N TYR A 18 -2.22 7.02 20.22
CA TYR A 18 -2.70 6.21 21.35
C TYR A 18 -1.54 5.67 22.20
N ILE A 19 -1.74 5.64 23.52
CA ILE A 19 -0.81 4.92 24.41
C ILE A 19 -0.89 3.42 24.13
N GLY A 20 0.26 2.81 23.87
CA GLY A 20 0.44 1.43 23.44
C GLY A 20 0.47 1.23 21.93
N GLU A 21 0.34 2.30 21.13
CA GLU A 21 0.39 2.25 19.68
C GLU A 21 1.77 1.83 19.18
N GLU A 22 1.79 0.89 18.24
CA GLU A 22 3.01 0.44 17.56
C GLU A 22 3.46 1.47 16.54
N ILE A 23 4.76 1.76 16.55
CA ILE A 23 5.38 2.81 15.75
C ILE A 23 6.71 2.34 15.16
N VAL A 24 7.15 3.07 14.14
CA VAL A 24 8.54 3.05 13.65
C VAL A 24 9.12 4.46 13.72
N ALA A 25 10.37 4.57 14.14
CA ALA A 25 11.12 5.82 14.08
C ALA A 25 11.54 6.16 12.63
N LEU A 26 11.40 7.42 12.24
CA LEU A 26 11.68 7.91 10.90
C LEU A 26 13.10 8.49 10.78
N ASN A 27 13.52 8.75 9.53
CA ASN A 27 14.89 9.16 9.18
C ASN A 27 15.37 10.48 9.81
N ASN A 28 14.47 11.32 10.30
CA ASN A 28 14.76 12.55 11.03
C ASN A 28 15.04 12.32 12.53
N SER A 29 15.14 11.07 12.99
CA SER A 29 15.55 10.70 14.35
C SER A 29 16.81 9.85 14.34
N GLU A 30 17.58 9.94 15.44
CA GLU A 30 18.71 9.06 15.70
C GLU A 30 18.29 7.58 15.79
N TYR A 31 17.04 7.32 16.18
CA TYR A 31 16.47 5.99 16.34
C TYR A 31 15.82 5.43 15.05
N SER A 32 15.99 6.11 13.91
CA SER A 32 15.42 5.71 12.61
C SER A 32 15.49 4.20 12.34
N GLY A 33 14.36 3.62 11.93
CA GLY A 33 14.23 2.20 11.62
C GLY A 33 13.88 1.31 12.82
N LEU A 34 13.98 1.81 14.06
CA LEU A 34 13.57 1.05 15.23
C LEU A 34 12.05 1.00 15.38
N PHE A 35 11.57 -0.20 15.67
CA PHE A 35 10.19 -0.49 16.03
C PHE A 35 10.00 -0.29 17.52
N GLY A 36 8.81 0.16 17.93
CA GLY A 36 8.54 0.40 19.33
C GLY A 36 7.10 0.77 19.59
N ARG A 37 6.84 1.30 20.78
CA ARG A 37 5.50 1.68 21.23
C ARG A 37 5.48 3.01 21.94
N ILE A 38 4.38 3.75 21.80
CA ILE A 38 4.14 4.97 22.58
C ILE A 38 3.77 4.58 24.01
N VAL A 39 4.54 5.01 25.00
CA VAL A 39 4.28 4.72 26.43
C VAL A 39 3.65 5.89 27.16
N GLU A 40 3.94 7.12 26.73
CA GLU A 40 3.43 8.33 27.37
C GLU A 40 3.45 9.51 26.38
N ILE A 41 2.46 10.41 26.50
CA ILE A 41 2.45 11.67 25.74
C ILE A 41 2.31 12.83 26.73
N ARG A 42 3.18 13.83 26.58
CA ARG A 42 3.12 15.06 27.36
C ARG A 42 2.95 16.28 26.45
N ASP A 43 1.94 17.09 26.76
CA ASP A 43 1.74 18.41 26.17
C ASP A 43 1.84 19.51 27.25
N GLY A 44 2.14 20.75 26.85
CA GLY A 44 2.15 21.90 27.76
C GLY A 44 3.29 21.91 28.79
N ALA A 45 2.98 22.24 30.04
CA ALA A 45 3.99 22.52 31.07
C ALA A 45 4.74 21.27 31.59
N ASP A 46 4.24 20.07 31.30
CA ASP A 46 4.82 18.81 31.75
C ASP A 46 5.91 18.27 30.78
N LYS A 47 6.20 19.04 29.73
CA LYS A 47 7.20 18.72 28.71
C LYS A 47 8.62 18.81 29.27
N GLU A 48 9.48 17.92 28.76
CA GLU A 48 10.92 17.92 29.04
C GLU A 48 11.74 18.55 27.90
N THR A 49 11.13 18.75 26.73
CA THR A 49 11.75 19.48 25.62
C THR A 49 11.16 20.87 25.41
N ASP A 50 12.00 21.81 24.99
CA ASP A 50 11.59 23.17 24.59
C ASP A 50 10.87 23.24 23.23
N ASN A 51 10.63 22.09 22.57
CA ASN A 51 9.97 22.05 21.27
C ASN A 51 8.52 22.53 21.35
N LYS A 52 7.97 23.01 20.23
CA LYS A 52 6.54 23.38 20.17
C LYS A 52 5.60 22.19 20.07
N THR A 53 6.11 21.07 19.54
CA THR A 53 5.41 19.80 19.42
C THR A 53 5.28 19.12 20.80
N PRO A 54 4.31 18.20 20.97
CA PRO A 54 4.23 17.35 22.15
C PRO A 54 5.46 16.44 22.28
N ASP A 55 5.79 16.06 23.51
CA ASP A 55 6.80 15.04 23.80
C ASP A 55 6.13 13.67 23.78
N ILE A 56 6.47 12.83 22.80
CA ILE A 56 5.98 11.46 22.69
C ILE A 56 7.09 10.55 23.21
N TYR A 57 6.85 9.92 24.36
CA TYR A 57 7.78 8.96 24.94
C TYR A 57 7.53 7.60 24.30
N CYS A 58 8.59 7.04 23.75
CA CYS A 58 8.60 5.76 23.09
C CYS A 58 9.51 4.77 23.84
N GLU A 59 9.14 3.49 23.80
CA GLU A 59 9.99 2.36 24.16
C GLU A 59 10.27 1.61 22.87
N PHE A 60 11.55 1.51 22.48
CA PHE A 60 11.98 0.85 21.25
C PHE A 60 12.47 -0.57 21.52
N ASP A 61 12.10 -1.48 20.64
CA ASP A 61 12.60 -2.84 20.64
C ASP A 61 14.06 -2.85 20.16
N PRO A 62 14.96 -3.63 20.81
CA PRO A 62 16.32 -3.81 20.31
C PRO A 62 16.30 -4.39 18.88
N PRO A 63 17.12 -3.85 17.95
CA PRO A 63 17.19 -4.37 16.60
C PRO A 63 17.69 -5.82 16.60
N LEU A 64 17.09 -6.65 15.75
CA LEU A 64 17.39 -8.10 15.69
C LEU A 64 18.48 -8.44 14.68
N PHE A 65 18.66 -7.63 13.64
CA PHE A 65 19.64 -7.90 12.59
C PHE A 65 21.00 -7.30 12.96
N PRO A 66 22.11 -8.06 12.83
CA PRO A 66 23.46 -7.56 13.15
C PRO A 66 23.82 -6.25 12.45
N LYS A 67 23.38 -6.09 11.20
CA LYS A 67 23.62 -4.87 10.42
C LYS A 67 22.91 -3.65 11.00
N ASP A 68 21.67 -3.80 11.46
CA ASP A 68 20.90 -2.72 12.07
C ASP A 68 21.52 -2.33 13.43
N ILE A 69 22.02 -3.32 14.18
CA ILE A 69 22.78 -3.09 15.42
C ILE A 69 24.05 -2.27 15.11
N GLU A 70 24.84 -2.67 14.12
CA GLU A 70 26.07 -1.96 13.73
C GLU A 70 25.80 -0.52 13.26
N GLU A 71 24.74 -0.32 12.48
CA GLU A 71 24.33 1.01 12.00
C GLU A 71 23.89 1.91 13.16
N LEU A 72 23.12 1.38 14.11
CA LEU A 72 22.69 2.10 15.32
C LEU A 72 23.89 2.45 16.22
N GLU A 73 24.77 1.47 16.51
CA GLU A 73 25.99 1.66 17.30
C GLU A 73 26.87 2.74 16.68
N LYS A 74 27.07 2.71 15.36
CA LYS A 74 27.85 3.70 14.63
C LYS A 74 27.23 5.10 14.76
N LYS A 75 25.92 5.21 14.53
CA LYS A 75 25.22 6.50 14.59
C LYS A 75 25.32 7.13 15.98
N PHE A 76 25.11 6.37 17.03
CA PHE A 76 25.28 6.84 18.41
C PHE A 76 26.75 7.09 18.77
N SER A 77 27.68 6.28 18.26
CA SER A 77 29.11 6.52 18.45
C SER A 77 29.55 7.86 17.85
N ASP A 78 29.05 8.15 16.65
CA ASP A 78 29.30 9.40 15.94
C ASP A 78 28.65 10.59 16.64
N LEU A 79 27.45 10.43 17.19
CA LEU A 79 26.73 11.46 17.94
C LEU A 79 27.46 11.84 19.23
N TYR A 80 27.87 10.85 20.02
CA TYR A 80 28.56 11.05 21.30
C TYR A 80 30.07 11.20 21.19
N LYS A 81 30.63 11.08 19.97
CA LYS A 81 32.09 11.11 19.68
C LYS A 81 32.88 10.10 20.53
N ALA A 82 32.27 8.98 20.86
CA ALA A 82 32.84 7.91 21.66
C ALA A 82 32.23 6.57 21.24
N PRO A 83 32.97 5.45 21.27
CA PRO A 83 32.40 4.14 20.94
C PRO A 83 31.17 3.83 21.80
N LYS A 84 30.08 3.42 21.16
CA LYS A 84 28.82 2.99 21.75
C LYS A 84 28.49 1.58 21.31
N LYS A 85 28.07 0.76 22.26
CA LYS A 85 27.46 -0.54 22.04
C LYS A 85 25.96 -0.47 22.26
N LEU A 86 25.23 -1.47 21.76
CA LEU A 86 23.77 -1.52 21.92
C LEU A 86 23.34 -1.33 23.38
N ASP A 87 24.05 -1.98 24.31
CA ASP A 87 23.81 -1.87 25.76
C ASP A 87 24.06 -0.45 26.32
N ASP A 88 24.80 0.40 25.60
CA ASP A 88 25.06 1.80 25.97
C ASP A 88 23.99 2.78 25.45
N ILE A 89 23.01 2.29 24.68
CA ILE A 89 21.98 3.10 24.01
C ILE A 89 20.66 2.93 24.74
N THR A 90 20.10 4.05 25.23
CA THR A 90 18.78 4.04 25.89
C THR A 90 17.68 3.82 24.86
N LEU A 91 16.96 2.71 24.96
CA LEU A 91 15.78 2.42 24.13
C LEU A 91 14.46 2.71 24.86
N ASP A 92 14.51 2.84 26.19
CA ASP A 92 13.35 3.14 27.03
C ASP A 92 13.11 4.64 27.18
N SER A 93 11.85 5.06 27.17
CA SER A 93 11.46 6.46 27.43
C SER A 93 12.14 7.48 26.52
N VAL A 94 12.38 7.11 25.26
CA VAL A 94 12.97 7.98 24.25
C VAL A 94 11.95 9.04 23.83
N ILE A 95 12.31 10.31 23.95
CA ILE A 95 11.43 11.42 23.56
C ILE A 95 11.52 11.64 22.04
N MET A 96 10.39 11.50 21.37
CA MET A 96 10.23 11.69 19.93
C MET A 96 9.24 12.81 19.65
N ALA A 97 9.45 13.53 18.54
CA ALA A 97 8.46 14.46 18.00
C ALA A 97 7.44 13.72 17.09
N PRO A 98 6.23 14.28 16.90
CA PRO A 98 5.20 13.71 16.03
C PRO A 98 5.62 13.38 14.59
N ASP A 99 6.57 14.14 14.04
CA ASP A 99 7.12 13.97 12.70
C ASP A 99 8.29 12.97 12.65
N MET A 100 8.79 12.54 13.81
CA MET A 100 9.88 11.56 13.94
C MET A 100 9.40 10.11 14.04
N ILE A 101 8.08 9.90 14.10
CA ILE A 101 7.47 8.57 14.23
C ILE A 101 6.36 8.38 13.21
N LYS A 102 6.18 7.13 12.79
CA LYS A 102 5.05 6.69 11.98
C LYS A 102 4.32 5.58 12.71
N SER A 103 3.00 5.72 12.83
CA SER A 103 2.14 4.64 13.32
C SER A 103 2.18 3.46 12.36
N LEU A 104 2.33 2.27 12.93
CA LEU A 104 2.21 0.99 12.24
C LEU A 104 0.84 0.34 12.44
N THR A 105 -0.04 0.99 13.20
CA THR A 105 -1.43 0.55 13.26
C THR A 105 -2.07 0.87 11.92
N GLU A 106 -2.14 -0.11 11.04
CA GLU A 106 -2.87 0.03 9.78
C GLU A 106 -4.35 0.28 10.09
N LYS A 107 -4.79 1.53 9.95
CA LYS A 107 -6.21 1.83 9.76
C LYS A 107 -6.57 1.39 8.35
N THR A 108 -6.67 0.08 8.15
CA THR A 108 -7.42 -0.44 7.02
C THR A 108 -8.89 -0.19 7.36
N ASP A 109 -9.64 0.44 6.46
CA ASP A 109 -11.09 0.55 6.62
C ASP A 109 -11.80 -0.76 6.24
N GLY A 110 -11.05 -1.87 6.21
CA GLY A 110 -11.50 -3.17 5.74
C GLY A 110 -11.44 -3.34 4.22
N ARG A 111 -10.97 -2.34 3.44
CA ARG A 111 -10.74 -2.51 2.00
C ARG A 111 -9.75 -3.64 1.74
N LYS A 112 -10.18 -4.58 0.90
CA LYS A 112 -9.35 -5.67 0.40
C LYS A 112 -9.40 -5.72 -1.11
N ILE A 113 -8.29 -6.12 -1.70
CA ILE A 113 -8.20 -6.48 -3.11
C ILE A 113 -7.91 -7.97 -3.23
N THR A 114 -8.46 -8.60 -4.26
CA THR A 114 -8.09 -9.97 -4.60
C THR A 114 -6.96 -9.94 -5.61
N ILE A 115 -5.91 -10.72 -5.35
CA ILE A 115 -4.83 -10.99 -6.30
C ILE A 115 -4.73 -12.50 -6.51
N TYR A 116 -4.08 -12.91 -7.59
CA TYR A 116 -3.88 -14.31 -7.95
C TYR A 116 -2.38 -14.54 -8.11
N SER A 117 -1.80 -15.50 -7.38
CA SER A 117 -0.46 -16.03 -7.67
C SER A 117 -0.60 -17.18 -8.64
N LEU A 118 0.23 -17.19 -9.68
CA LEU A 118 0.51 -18.35 -10.50
C LEU A 118 1.87 -18.89 -10.05
N GLU A 119 1.85 -20.03 -9.37
CA GLU A 119 3.03 -20.69 -8.84
C GLU A 119 3.40 -21.84 -9.77
N GLU A 120 4.68 -21.95 -10.11
CA GLU A 120 5.23 -23.04 -10.91
C GLU A 120 6.39 -23.65 -10.15
N ASP A 121 6.35 -24.95 -9.92
CA ASP A 121 7.35 -25.73 -9.21
C ASP A 121 7.69 -26.96 -10.07
N TRP A 122 8.98 -27.23 -10.27
CA TRP A 122 9.40 -28.37 -11.07
C TRP A 122 10.71 -28.96 -10.59
N ALA A 123 10.88 -30.25 -10.85
CA ALA A 123 12.14 -30.96 -10.71
C ALA A 123 12.36 -31.87 -11.92
N TYR A 124 13.58 -31.87 -12.45
CA TYR A 124 14.01 -32.70 -13.58
C TYR A 124 15.52 -32.94 -13.51
N ASP A 125 15.98 -34.20 -13.58
CA ASP A 125 17.40 -34.59 -13.58
C ASP A 125 18.24 -33.90 -12.47
N ASP A 126 17.76 -33.98 -11.22
CA ASP A 126 18.38 -33.37 -10.03
C ASP A 126 18.49 -31.83 -10.06
N ASP A 127 17.90 -31.16 -11.05
CA ASP A 127 17.65 -29.72 -11.06
C ASP A 127 16.22 -29.43 -10.60
N TYR A 128 16.00 -28.24 -10.06
CA TYR A 128 14.71 -27.81 -9.57
C TYR A 128 14.54 -26.30 -9.72
N GLY A 129 13.29 -25.87 -9.92
CA GLY A 129 12.97 -24.47 -10.09
C GLY A 129 11.61 -24.13 -9.51
N HIS A 130 11.51 -22.89 -9.05
CA HIS A 130 10.26 -22.31 -8.59
C HIS A 130 10.10 -20.91 -9.17
N THR A 131 8.92 -20.58 -9.68
CA THR A 131 8.56 -19.22 -10.09
C THR A 131 7.18 -18.82 -9.58
N THR A 132 7.01 -17.51 -9.32
CA THR A 132 5.73 -16.92 -8.94
C THR A 132 5.44 -15.72 -9.83
N GLU A 133 4.28 -15.71 -10.49
CA GLU A 133 3.76 -14.57 -11.25
C GLU A 133 2.49 -14.04 -10.56
N ILE A 134 2.34 -12.72 -10.39
CA ILE A 134 1.20 -12.10 -9.69
C ILE A 134 0.28 -11.39 -10.68
N PHE A 135 -1.03 -11.60 -10.53
CA PHE A 135 -2.07 -10.99 -11.36
C PHE A 135 -3.17 -10.36 -10.51
N PHE A 136 -3.69 -9.21 -10.97
CA PHE A 136 -4.93 -8.62 -10.43
C PHE A 136 -6.18 -9.19 -11.11
N ASP A 137 -6.02 -9.85 -12.27
CA ASP A 137 -7.10 -10.41 -13.06
C ASP A 137 -6.93 -11.93 -13.21
N TYR A 138 -7.99 -12.66 -12.83
CA TYR A 138 -8.01 -14.11 -12.85
C TYR A 138 -7.89 -14.71 -14.26
N MET A 139 -8.50 -14.08 -15.26
CA MET A 139 -8.44 -14.58 -16.64
C MET A 139 -7.05 -14.39 -17.25
N LEU A 140 -6.32 -13.33 -16.85
CA LEU A 140 -4.91 -13.17 -17.23
C LEU A 140 -4.03 -14.26 -16.60
N ALA A 141 -4.23 -14.56 -15.31
CA ALA A 141 -3.55 -15.67 -14.64
C ALA A 141 -3.88 -17.00 -15.32
N LYS A 142 -5.16 -17.24 -15.61
CA LYS A 142 -5.65 -18.47 -16.27
C LYS A 142 -5.09 -18.63 -17.68
N LYS A 143 -4.99 -17.54 -18.44
CA LYS A 143 -4.33 -17.55 -19.75
C LYS A 143 -2.87 -17.97 -19.61
N ARG A 144 -2.14 -17.40 -18.66
CA ARG A 144 -0.73 -17.71 -18.41
C ARG A 144 -0.51 -19.16 -17.95
N LEU A 145 -1.38 -19.68 -17.08
CA LEU A 145 -1.42 -21.10 -16.70
C LEU A 145 -1.54 -21.99 -17.93
N CYS A 146 -2.51 -21.73 -18.81
CA CYS A 146 -2.69 -22.51 -20.03
C CYS A 146 -1.47 -22.45 -20.98
N GLU A 147 -0.81 -21.28 -21.07
CA GLU A 147 0.42 -21.12 -21.86
C GLU A 147 1.57 -21.97 -21.29
N LYS A 148 1.75 -21.97 -19.96
CA LYS A 148 2.77 -22.79 -19.28
C LYS A 148 2.54 -24.29 -19.51
N ILE A 149 1.32 -24.77 -19.25
CA ILE A 149 0.94 -26.18 -19.48
C ILE A 149 1.18 -26.58 -20.94
N LYS A 150 0.81 -25.71 -21.89
CA LYS A 150 1.03 -25.98 -23.31
C LYS A 150 2.52 -26.12 -23.63
N ASN A 151 3.34 -25.19 -23.18
CA ASN A 151 4.79 -25.24 -23.41
C ASN A 151 5.40 -26.51 -22.79
N GLU A 152 4.97 -26.87 -21.59
CA GLU A 152 5.49 -28.03 -20.88
C GLU A 152 5.15 -29.36 -21.60
N LYS A 153 3.96 -29.46 -22.19
CA LYS A 153 3.54 -30.62 -22.99
C LYS A 153 4.13 -30.66 -24.41
N GLU A 154 4.65 -29.54 -24.92
CA GLU A 154 5.19 -29.46 -26.28
C GLU A 154 6.73 -29.54 -26.33
N ASP A 155 7.43 -29.05 -25.30
CA ASP A 155 8.91 -28.97 -25.26
C ASP A 155 9.50 -29.11 -23.84
N GLY A 156 8.64 -29.37 -22.85
CA GLY A 156 9.02 -29.45 -21.44
C GLY A 156 9.44 -30.84 -20.98
N SER A 157 9.59 -30.98 -19.67
CA SER A 157 9.88 -32.24 -18.98
C SER A 157 8.74 -33.24 -19.13
N VAL A 158 7.49 -32.77 -19.06
CA VAL A 158 6.31 -33.62 -19.25
C VAL A 158 6.27 -34.27 -20.64
N GLU A 159 6.65 -33.54 -21.69
CA GLU A 159 6.75 -34.11 -23.04
C GLU A 159 7.70 -35.31 -23.07
N ARG A 160 8.83 -35.22 -22.36
CA ARG A 160 9.84 -36.29 -22.28
C ARG A 160 9.36 -37.51 -21.52
N TRP A 161 8.35 -37.37 -20.66
CA TRP A 161 7.77 -38.43 -19.85
C TRP A 161 6.55 -39.10 -20.51
N ILE A 162 6.11 -38.65 -21.69
CA ILE A 162 4.81 -39.06 -22.26
C ILE A 162 4.67 -40.57 -22.54
N ASP A 163 5.78 -41.23 -22.82
CA ASP A 163 5.84 -42.68 -23.08
C ASP A 163 6.26 -43.50 -21.83
N ASP A 164 6.43 -42.84 -20.68
CA ASP A 164 6.80 -43.47 -19.42
C ASP A 164 5.55 -44.03 -18.71
N ASP A 165 5.58 -45.30 -18.30
CA ASP A 165 4.45 -45.97 -17.66
C ASP A 165 4.25 -45.53 -16.19
N GLU A 166 5.23 -44.84 -15.61
CA GLU A 166 5.17 -44.26 -14.28
C GLU A 166 4.61 -42.82 -14.28
N LEU A 167 4.32 -42.23 -15.46
CA LEU A 167 3.74 -40.89 -15.55
C LEU A 167 2.32 -40.82 -14.97
N ILE A 168 2.13 -39.91 -14.04
CA ILE A 168 0.85 -39.54 -13.46
C ILE A 168 0.57 -38.07 -13.79
N GLU A 169 -0.63 -37.79 -14.30
CA GLU A 169 -1.13 -36.44 -14.52
C GLU A 169 -2.38 -36.19 -13.66
N ASP A 170 -2.43 -35.04 -12.99
CA ASP A 170 -3.62 -34.52 -12.32
C ASP A 170 -3.90 -33.08 -12.76
N TYR A 171 -5.17 -32.71 -12.77
CA TYR A 171 -5.58 -31.37 -13.19
C TYR A 171 -6.91 -30.96 -12.59
N GLY A 172 -7.01 -29.67 -12.31
CA GLY A 172 -8.22 -29.02 -11.85
C GLY A 172 -8.55 -27.78 -12.66
N ASN A 173 -9.51 -27.00 -12.15
CA ASN A 173 -9.85 -25.72 -12.76
C ASN A 173 -8.70 -24.72 -12.70
N ASP A 174 -7.79 -24.85 -11.75
CA ASP A 174 -6.77 -23.84 -11.45
C ASP A 174 -5.37 -24.42 -11.29
N TYR A 175 -5.17 -25.69 -11.61
CA TYR A 175 -3.84 -26.30 -11.54
C TYR A 175 -3.67 -27.42 -12.56
N TYR A 176 -2.42 -27.74 -12.80
CA TYR A 176 -1.96 -28.90 -13.54
C TYR A 176 -0.71 -29.44 -12.86
N GLU A 177 -0.65 -30.76 -12.71
CA GLU A 177 0.46 -31.46 -12.10
C GLU A 177 0.78 -32.71 -12.94
N ALA A 178 2.08 -32.97 -13.13
CA ALA A 178 2.57 -34.18 -13.77
C ALA A 178 3.87 -34.64 -13.10
N TYR A 179 3.98 -35.93 -12.81
CA TYR A 179 5.16 -36.50 -12.13
C TYR A 179 5.33 -37.98 -12.46
N LEU A 180 6.53 -38.51 -12.19
CA LEU A 180 6.81 -39.95 -12.27
C LEU A 180 6.60 -40.60 -10.89
N ASP A 181 5.84 -41.70 -10.83
CA ASP A 181 5.52 -42.42 -9.58
C ASP A 181 6.81 -42.89 -8.88
N GLY A 182 6.95 -42.55 -7.60
CA GLY A 182 8.17 -42.83 -6.84
C GLY A 182 9.36 -41.88 -7.06
N TYR A 183 9.27 -40.94 -8.00
CA TYR A 183 10.34 -40.00 -8.34
C TYR A 183 9.96 -38.52 -8.23
N TYR A 184 8.89 -38.18 -7.50
CA TYR A 184 8.38 -36.81 -7.37
C TYR A 184 9.48 -35.77 -7.06
N SER A 185 10.41 -36.07 -6.15
CA SER A 185 11.48 -35.14 -5.77
C SER A 185 12.47 -34.79 -6.90
N SER A 186 12.53 -35.60 -7.95
CA SER A 186 13.46 -35.45 -9.08
C SER A 186 12.75 -35.32 -10.43
N SER A 187 11.43 -35.54 -10.47
CA SER A 187 10.64 -35.63 -11.69
C SER A 187 9.19 -35.24 -11.40
N HIS A 188 8.96 -33.93 -11.29
CA HIS A 188 7.61 -33.35 -11.22
C HIS A 188 7.55 -32.01 -11.96
N TYR A 189 6.34 -31.63 -12.33
CA TYR A 189 5.96 -30.32 -12.81
C TYR A 189 4.59 -29.98 -12.23
N LEU A 190 4.51 -28.89 -11.47
CA LEU A 190 3.30 -28.35 -10.89
C LEU A 190 3.16 -26.89 -11.31
N VAL A 191 1.97 -26.52 -11.76
CA VAL A 191 1.61 -25.12 -11.96
C VAL A 191 0.18 -24.88 -11.49
N ASP A 192 -0.02 -23.91 -10.59
CA ASP A 192 -1.32 -23.63 -9.97
C ASP A 192 -1.60 -22.15 -9.77
N ILE A 193 -2.89 -21.80 -9.70
CA ILE A 193 -3.37 -20.46 -9.37
C ILE A 193 -3.96 -20.46 -7.97
N THR A 194 -3.41 -19.63 -7.10
CA THR A 194 -3.93 -19.40 -5.75
C THR A 194 -4.45 -17.96 -5.60
N SER A 195 -5.68 -17.80 -5.07
CA SER A 195 -6.28 -16.49 -4.81
C SER A 195 -5.94 -15.97 -3.41
N HIS A 196 -5.50 -14.72 -3.31
CA HIS A 196 -5.17 -14.06 -2.05
C HIS A 196 -6.02 -12.81 -1.85
N SER A 197 -6.47 -12.58 -0.62
CA SER A 197 -7.18 -11.35 -0.22
C SER A 197 -6.25 -10.46 0.58
N VAL A 198 -5.83 -9.35 -0.02
CA VAL A 198 -4.81 -8.43 0.53
C VAL A 198 -5.49 -7.16 1.04
N SER A 199 -5.25 -6.81 2.29
CA SER A 199 -5.69 -5.52 2.84
C SER A 199 -4.92 -4.38 2.20
N VAL A 200 -5.61 -3.29 1.88
CA VAL A 200 -4.98 -2.09 1.33
C VAL A 200 -5.23 -0.90 2.24
N ASN A 201 -4.21 -0.03 2.35
CA ASN A 201 -4.32 1.23 3.07
C ASN A 201 -4.62 2.39 2.10
N ASP A 202 -4.93 3.56 2.64
CA ASP A 202 -5.26 4.76 1.87
C ASP A 202 -4.14 5.22 0.94
N SER A 203 -2.88 4.97 1.29
CA SER A 203 -1.74 5.33 0.45
C SER A 203 -1.79 4.55 -0.86
N VAL A 204 -1.91 3.22 -0.78
CA VAL A 204 -1.96 2.34 -1.96
C VAL A 204 -3.16 2.70 -2.84
N VAL A 205 -4.33 2.94 -2.24
CA VAL A 205 -5.53 3.35 -2.99
C VAL A 205 -5.32 4.71 -3.67
N SER A 206 -4.70 5.66 -2.97
CA SER A 206 -4.40 6.97 -3.53
C SER A 206 -3.40 6.89 -4.69
N ASP A 207 -2.41 6.01 -4.62
CA ASP A 207 -1.43 5.82 -5.70
C ASP A 207 -2.12 5.33 -6.98
N PHE A 208 -3.01 4.34 -6.88
CA PHE A 208 -3.81 3.87 -8.03
C PHE A 208 -4.74 4.95 -8.57
N ALA A 209 -5.45 5.66 -7.68
CA ALA A 209 -6.37 6.72 -8.09
C ALA A 209 -5.63 7.86 -8.78
N ASN A 210 -4.47 8.28 -8.25
CA ASN A 210 -3.66 9.34 -8.84
C ASN A 210 -3.08 8.93 -10.18
N ALA A 211 -2.63 7.68 -10.35
CA ALA A 211 -2.17 7.18 -11.64
C ALA A 211 -3.26 7.28 -12.70
N TYR A 212 -4.49 6.84 -12.38
CA TYR A 212 -5.64 6.95 -13.26
C TYR A 212 -5.99 8.41 -13.57
N ILE A 213 -6.16 9.26 -12.54
CA ILE A 213 -6.51 10.68 -12.70
C ILE A 213 -5.46 11.41 -13.54
N ASN A 214 -4.18 11.12 -13.33
CA ASN A 214 -3.10 11.74 -14.08
C ASN A 214 -3.16 11.37 -15.57
N ASN A 215 -3.46 10.10 -15.87
CA ASN A 215 -3.67 9.68 -17.25
C ASN A 215 -4.88 10.38 -17.88
N SER A 216 -6.02 10.41 -17.20
CA SER A 216 -7.22 11.10 -17.69
C SER A 216 -6.98 12.61 -17.92
N ARG A 217 -6.21 13.28 -17.04
CA ARG A 217 -5.85 14.69 -17.24
C ARG A 217 -5.02 14.91 -18.50
N VAL A 218 -4.11 14.00 -18.81
CA VAL A 218 -3.32 14.08 -20.03
C VAL A 218 -4.21 13.84 -21.25
N GLU A 219 -5.13 12.88 -21.20
CA GLU A 219 -6.13 12.65 -22.24
C GLU A 219 -7.00 13.90 -22.49
N ASP A 220 -7.54 14.50 -21.43
CA ASP A 220 -8.33 15.74 -21.51
C ASP A 220 -7.52 16.89 -22.10
N PHE A 221 -6.26 17.05 -21.67
CA PHE A 221 -5.35 18.06 -22.23
C PHE A 221 -5.14 17.84 -23.72
N VAL A 222 -4.82 16.61 -24.14
CA VAL A 222 -4.62 16.24 -25.55
C VAL A 222 -5.87 16.53 -26.37
N SER A 223 -7.04 16.07 -25.92
CA SER A 223 -8.31 16.34 -26.60
C SER A 223 -8.62 17.83 -26.71
N GLN A 224 -8.24 18.64 -25.70
CA GLN A 224 -8.48 20.07 -25.72
C GLN A 224 -7.58 20.80 -26.73
N ILE A 225 -6.33 20.39 -26.88
CA ILE A 225 -5.36 21.07 -27.75
C ILE A 225 -5.37 20.55 -29.19
N GLU A 226 -6.00 19.40 -29.47
CA GLU A 226 -5.99 18.74 -30.78
C GLU A 226 -6.45 19.68 -31.92
N GLN A 227 -7.35 20.62 -31.61
CA GLN A 227 -7.91 21.57 -32.57
C GLN A 227 -7.18 22.92 -32.61
N TRP A 228 -6.04 23.07 -31.93
CA TRP A 228 -5.34 24.36 -31.85
C TRP A 228 -4.37 24.53 -33.02
N ASP A 229 -4.44 25.69 -33.70
CA ASP A 229 -3.55 26.06 -34.81
C ASP A 229 -2.06 26.01 -34.44
N GLU A 230 -1.72 26.19 -33.16
CA GLU A 230 -0.36 26.09 -32.63
C GLU A 230 0.16 24.65 -32.66
N VAL A 231 -0.71 23.65 -32.49
CA VAL A 231 -0.35 22.24 -32.52
C VAL A 231 -0.06 21.81 -33.97
N GLU A 232 -0.82 22.29 -34.95
CA GLU A 232 -0.57 22.03 -36.38
C GLU A 232 0.82 22.50 -36.85
N LYS A 233 1.40 23.49 -36.16
CA LYS A 233 2.73 24.04 -36.46
C LYS A 233 3.86 23.25 -35.79
N MET A 234 3.55 22.31 -34.89
CA MET A 234 4.55 21.49 -34.22
C MET A 234 5.01 20.34 -35.11
N THR A 235 6.27 19.94 -34.95
CA THR A 235 6.75 18.64 -35.47
C THR A 235 6.27 17.50 -34.56
N ASP A 236 6.14 16.29 -35.10
CA ASP A 236 5.79 15.07 -34.32
C ASP A 236 6.68 14.91 -33.08
N LYS A 237 7.97 15.23 -33.20
CA LYS A 237 8.91 15.15 -32.08
C LYS A 237 8.57 16.14 -30.96
N GLN A 238 8.20 17.36 -31.31
CA GLN A 238 7.82 18.39 -30.33
C GLN A 238 6.48 18.04 -29.67
N TYR A 239 5.51 17.59 -30.47
CA TYR A 239 4.21 17.17 -29.97
C TYR A 239 4.34 15.99 -29.00
N ASN A 240 5.06 14.93 -29.40
CA ASN A 240 5.30 13.76 -28.56
C ASN A 240 6.05 14.13 -27.27
N ALA A 241 7.06 15.00 -27.35
CA ALA A 241 7.78 15.46 -26.17
C ALA A 241 6.89 16.23 -25.18
N MET A 242 5.88 16.96 -25.67
CA MET A 242 4.93 17.69 -24.83
C MET A 242 3.95 16.75 -24.13
N ILE A 243 3.32 15.83 -24.87
CA ILE A 243 2.29 14.92 -24.30
C ILE A 243 2.89 13.82 -23.42
N THR A 244 4.20 13.56 -23.54
CA THR A 244 4.95 12.63 -22.69
C THR A 244 5.79 13.33 -21.62
N ASP A 245 5.67 14.65 -21.44
CA ASP A 245 6.33 15.37 -20.35
C ASP A 245 5.83 14.83 -19.00
N LYS A 246 6.74 14.21 -18.23
CA LYS A 246 6.44 13.60 -16.93
C LYS A 246 5.84 14.57 -15.91
N ASP A 247 6.10 15.87 -16.07
CA ASP A 247 5.59 16.91 -15.17
C ASP A 247 4.23 17.46 -15.61
N LEU A 248 3.74 17.08 -16.81
CA LEU A 248 2.47 17.57 -17.37
C LEU A 248 1.27 17.32 -16.44
N PRO A 249 1.06 16.11 -15.87
CA PRO A 249 -0.05 15.88 -14.95
C PRO A 249 -0.02 16.80 -13.74
N ASP A 250 1.17 17.06 -13.19
CA ASP A 250 1.34 17.94 -12.04
C ASP A 250 1.10 19.41 -12.41
N ARG A 251 1.54 19.85 -13.58
CA ARG A 251 1.25 21.21 -14.08
C ARG A 251 -0.26 21.43 -14.22
N ILE A 252 -0.99 20.45 -14.78
CA ILE A 252 -2.45 20.50 -14.90
C ILE A 252 -3.11 20.52 -13.51
N ARG A 253 -2.67 19.64 -12.60
CA ARG A 253 -3.15 19.61 -11.21
C ARG A 253 -2.97 20.95 -10.51
N ILE A 254 -1.81 21.58 -10.65
CA ILE A 254 -1.51 22.88 -10.05
C ILE A 254 -2.42 23.96 -10.66
N ALA A 255 -2.63 23.96 -11.98
CA ALA A 255 -3.53 24.91 -12.63
C ALA A 255 -4.97 24.78 -12.11
N LEU A 256 -5.49 23.54 -11.99
CA LEU A 256 -6.82 23.27 -11.43
C LEU A 256 -6.92 23.66 -9.95
N SER A 257 -5.87 23.41 -9.16
CA SER A 257 -5.87 23.75 -7.72
C SER A 257 -6.00 25.25 -7.44
N LYS A 258 -5.65 26.09 -8.42
CA LYS A 258 -5.72 27.56 -8.35
C LYS A 258 -6.95 28.14 -9.06
N ASN A 259 -7.85 27.29 -9.54
CA ASN A 259 -9.05 27.71 -10.25
C ASN A 259 -10.23 27.82 -9.27
N ASP A 260 -10.44 29.03 -8.73
CA ASP A 260 -11.50 29.29 -7.76
C ASP A 260 -12.88 28.97 -8.32
N ALA A 261 -13.15 29.33 -9.58
CA ALA A 261 -14.45 29.08 -10.23
C ALA A 261 -14.77 27.59 -10.34
N TYR A 262 -13.77 26.75 -10.62
CA TYR A 262 -13.93 25.30 -10.64
C TYR A 262 -14.34 24.76 -9.25
N TRP A 263 -13.66 25.20 -8.20
CA TRP A 263 -13.95 24.76 -6.83
C TRP A 263 -15.28 25.30 -6.30
N GLU A 264 -15.64 26.54 -6.64
CA GLU A 264 -16.93 27.12 -6.32
C GLU A 264 -18.07 26.32 -6.94
N ALA A 265 -17.96 25.98 -8.23
CA ALA A 265 -18.96 25.17 -8.93
C ALA A 265 -19.09 23.75 -8.32
N TYR A 266 -17.96 23.14 -7.93
CA TYR A 266 -17.95 21.86 -7.22
C TYR A 266 -18.73 21.94 -5.90
N TRP A 267 -18.38 22.89 -5.03
CA TRP A 267 -19.01 23.02 -3.71
C TRP A 267 -20.46 23.45 -3.78
N GLN A 268 -20.83 24.27 -4.76
CA GLN A 268 -22.21 24.61 -5.03
C GLN A 268 -23.02 23.34 -5.37
N SER A 269 -22.50 22.51 -6.27
CA SER A 269 -23.16 21.26 -6.66
C SER A 269 -23.34 20.30 -5.47
N ILE A 270 -22.32 20.17 -4.62
CA ILE A 270 -22.41 19.38 -3.38
C ILE A 270 -23.46 19.95 -2.43
N SER A 271 -23.51 21.27 -2.25
CA SER A 271 -24.46 21.93 -1.35
C SER A 271 -25.91 21.77 -1.82
N GLU A 272 -26.16 21.93 -3.12
CA GLU A 272 -27.49 21.72 -3.71
C GLU A 272 -27.96 20.27 -3.58
N LEU A 273 -27.07 19.29 -3.72
CA LEU A 273 -27.38 17.88 -3.47
C LEU A 273 -27.65 17.62 -1.98
N ALA A 274 -26.78 18.13 -1.11
CA ALA A 274 -26.90 17.95 0.33
C ALA A 274 -28.23 18.50 0.86
N PHE A 275 -28.65 19.68 0.43
CA PHE A 275 -29.94 20.26 0.82
C PHE A 275 -31.11 19.32 0.48
N ARG A 276 -31.15 18.82 -0.75
CA ARG A 276 -32.21 17.90 -1.21
C ARG A 276 -32.21 16.60 -0.42
N MET A 277 -31.04 16.00 -0.19
CA MET A 277 -30.92 14.76 0.57
C MET A 277 -31.34 14.94 2.03
N VAL A 278 -30.88 15.99 2.70
CA VAL A 278 -31.25 16.26 4.10
C VAL A 278 -32.76 16.45 4.24
N GLU A 279 -33.39 17.18 3.32
CA GLU A 279 -34.85 17.37 3.31
C GLU A 279 -35.60 16.04 3.14
N GLU A 280 -35.16 15.20 2.19
CA GLU A 280 -35.77 13.90 1.92
C GLU A 280 -35.71 12.96 3.15
N TYR A 281 -34.53 12.82 3.75
CA TYR A 281 -34.33 11.92 4.88
C TYR A 281 -34.98 12.44 6.15
N SER A 282 -35.03 13.76 6.36
CA SER A 282 -35.75 14.35 7.49
C SER A 282 -37.25 14.05 7.40
N LYS A 283 -37.87 14.22 6.22
CA LYS A 283 -39.30 13.94 6.01
C LYS A 283 -39.65 12.45 6.16
N LYS A 284 -38.75 11.54 5.73
CA LYS A 284 -38.91 10.08 5.93
C LYS A 284 -38.97 9.73 7.41
N GLN A 285 -38.06 10.28 8.22
CA GLN A 285 -38.00 10.06 9.67
C GLN A 285 -39.29 10.51 10.38
N PHE A 286 -39.81 11.70 10.03
CA PHE A 286 -41.10 12.18 10.54
C PHE A 286 -42.29 11.29 10.13
N SER A 287 -42.25 10.66 8.96
CA SER A 287 -43.34 9.78 8.50
C SER A 287 -43.33 8.40 9.19
N GLU A 288 -42.16 7.90 9.58
CA GLU A 288 -42.00 6.63 10.30
C GLU A 288 -42.34 6.77 11.79
N GLU A 289 -41.94 7.87 12.43
CA GLU A 289 -42.33 8.17 13.82
C GLU A 289 -43.85 8.33 13.97
N ASN A 290 -44.51 8.99 13.01
CA ASN A 290 -45.97 9.13 13.02
C ASN A 290 -46.72 7.83 12.73
N LYS A 291 -46.13 6.90 11.96
CA LYS A 291 -46.69 5.55 11.77
C LYS A 291 -46.57 4.69 13.03
N ASN A 292 -45.44 4.77 13.74
CA ASN A 292 -45.24 4.00 14.97
C ASN A 292 -46.10 4.52 16.12
N ASN A 293 -46.33 5.84 16.21
CA ASN A 293 -47.22 6.45 17.21
C ASN A 293 -48.72 6.26 16.90
N ALA A 294 -49.09 5.80 15.70
CA ALA A 294 -50.47 5.51 15.33
C ALA A 294 -50.87 4.04 15.58
N ILE A 295 -49.91 3.19 15.98
CA ILE A 295 -50.11 1.74 16.23
C ILE A 295 -50.01 1.40 17.74
N SER A 296 -49.62 2.36 18.58
CA SER A 296 -49.68 2.30 20.06
C SER A 296 -50.99 2.84 20.62
#